data_AF-A0A0M0K042-F1
#
_entry.id   AF-A0A0M0K042-F1
#
_cell.length_a   1.000
_cell.length_b   1.000
_cell.length_c   1.000
_cell.angle_alpha   90.00
_cell.angle_beta   90.00
_cell.angle_gamma   90.00
#
_symmetry.space_group_name_H-M   'P 1'
#
loop_
_entity.id
_entity.type
_entity.pdbx_description
1 polymer ?
#
loop_
_entity_poly.entity_id
_entity_poly.type
_entity_poly.pdbx_seq_one_letter_code
_entity_poly.pdbx_strand_id
1 'polypeptide(L)'
;MSSVVEVVTAECQAIKVKQQLFQKTLDDDYDIILDQAKEIVEKRSVYGEEATRELLKSCEETMRLLVQAQAQHKAQFQALQVVPTRLSNSSSPADVEKAYASATAELISSEEEQSNNEKYKRLREIIDKAEGCSDAGPSQADDMGDDGFAMTQATRSLKCDLLVVEMTPTGEHRPMKGPCGHVFSYKGLQGTLKNKTMKCPKMGCNQQVCFTDFVEAKDVIKEIKQALRLRET
;
A
#
# COMPACT_ATOMS: atom_id res chain seq x y z
N MET A 1 43.97 19.57 -16.59
CA MET A 1 43.01 20.10 -15.60
C MET A 1 41.67 19.49 -15.96
N SER A 2 41.06 18.71 -15.07
CA SER A 2 39.71 18.18 -15.32
C SER A 2 38.71 19.33 -15.38
N SER A 3 37.72 19.24 -16.26
CA SER A 3 36.69 20.27 -16.35
C SER A 3 35.80 20.27 -15.11
N VAL A 4 35.16 21.40 -14.80
CA VAL A 4 34.21 21.51 -13.67
C VAL A 4 33.09 20.48 -13.82
N VAL A 5 32.64 20.23 -15.05
CA VAL A 5 31.60 19.23 -15.36
C VAL A 5 32.08 17.80 -15.05
N GLU A 6 33.32 17.45 -15.37
CA GLU A 6 33.90 16.13 -15.05
C GLU A 6 34.01 15.88 -13.55
N VAL A 7 34.46 16.89 -12.80
CA VAL A 7 34.57 16.80 -11.33
C VAL A 7 33.19 16.64 -10.69
N VAL A 8 32.22 17.47 -11.07
CA VAL A 8 30.85 17.37 -10.54
C VAL A 8 30.22 16.02 -10.91
N THR A 9 30.42 15.53 -12.13
CA THR A 9 29.88 14.23 -12.56
C THR A 9 30.45 13.07 -11.74
N ALA A 10 31.77 13.09 -11.46
CA ALA A 10 32.41 12.07 -10.64
C ALA A 10 31.89 12.09 -9.19
N GLU A 11 31.73 13.27 -8.60
CA GLU A 11 31.14 13.43 -7.25
C GLU A 11 29.68 12.96 -7.21
N CYS A 12 28.88 13.26 -8.23
CA CYS A 12 27.50 12.76 -8.34
C CYS A 12 27.45 11.22 -8.38
N GLN A 13 28.40 10.56 -9.04
CA GLN A 13 28.51 9.11 -9.05
C GLN A 13 28.89 8.55 -7.68
N ALA A 14 29.81 9.19 -6.96
CA ALA A 14 30.18 8.79 -5.59
C ALA A 14 29.01 8.93 -4.61
N ILE A 15 28.20 9.98 -4.76
CA ILE A 15 27.01 10.23 -3.93
C ILE A 15 25.92 9.18 -4.18
N LYS A 16 25.82 8.62 -5.39
CA LYS A 16 24.84 7.56 -5.72
C LYS A 16 24.97 6.32 -4.82
N VAL A 17 26.18 5.94 -4.43
CA VAL A 17 26.40 4.80 -3.52
C VAL A 17 25.91 5.13 -2.10
N LYS A 18 26.20 6.35 -1.61
CA LYS A 18 25.70 6.82 -0.30
C LYS A 18 24.18 6.92 -0.28
N GLN A 19 23.57 7.29 -1.40
CA GLN A 19 22.12 7.36 -1.54
C GLN A 19 21.45 5.99 -1.39
N GLN A 20 22.03 4.94 -1.99
CA GLN A 20 21.50 3.58 -1.86
C GLN A 20 21.53 3.10 -0.40
N LEU A 21 22.61 3.40 0.33
CA LEU A 21 22.71 3.09 1.75
C LEU A 21 21.65 3.84 2.58
N PHE A 22 21.48 5.14 2.32
CA PHE A 22 20.46 5.95 2.99
C PHE A 22 19.04 5.43 2.71
N GLN A 23 18.73 5.07 1.46
CA GLN A 23 17.43 4.50 1.11
C GLN A 23 17.18 3.18 1.85
N LYS A 24 18.19 2.31 1.95
CA LYS A 24 18.09 1.08 2.72
C LYS A 24 17.82 1.36 4.20
N THR A 25 18.56 2.28 4.81
CA THR A 25 18.35 2.65 6.23
C THR A 25 16.94 3.20 6.47
N LEU A 26 16.43 4.04 5.57
CA LEU A 26 15.04 4.51 5.65
C LEU A 26 14.04 3.36 5.52
N ASP A 27 14.29 2.41 4.61
CA ASP A 27 13.42 1.24 4.46
C ASP A 27 13.39 0.39 5.71
N ASP A 28 14.55 0.15 6.34
CA ASP A 28 14.66 -0.55 7.63
C ASP A 28 13.91 0.22 8.75
N ASP A 29 14.07 1.54 8.83
CA ASP A 29 13.39 2.39 9.83
C ASP A 29 11.86 2.36 9.67
N TYR A 30 11.36 2.36 8.43
CA TYR A 30 9.93 2.22 8.18
C TYR A 30 9.38 0.88 8.68
N ASP A 31 10.13 -0.20 8.46
CA ASP A 31 9.71 -1.55 8.88
C ASP A 31 9.70 -1.65 10.42
N ILE A 32 10.68 -1.05 11.10
CA ILE A 32 10.70 -0.93 12.56
C ILE A 32 9.44 -0.22 13.09
N ILE A 33 9.04 0.90 12.49
CA ILE A 33 7.84 1.63 12.94
C ILE A 33 6.57 0.81 12.69
N LEU A 34 6.49 0.11 11.55
CA LEU A 34 5.35 -0.76 11.25
C LEU A 34 5.25 -1.92 12.26
N ASP A 35 6.37 -2.51 12.63
CA ASP A 35 6.40 -3.61 13.61
C ASP A 35 6.08 -3.11 15.02
N GLN A 36 6.59 -1.95 15.42
CA GLN A 36 6.18 -1.29 16.67
C GLN A 36 4.67 -1.01 16.70
N ALA A 37 4.10 -0.50 15.61
CA ALA A 37 2.67 -0.24 15.53
C ALA A 37 1.84 -1.53 15.68
N LYS A 38 2.26 -2.64 15.06
CA LYS A 38 1.60 -3.95 15.24
C LYS A 38 1.70 -4.42 16.69
N GLU A 39 2.88 -4.33 17.30
CA GLU A 39 3.12 -4.74 18.69
C GLU A 39 2.25 -3.94 19.67
N ILE A 40 2.14 -2.61 19.46
CA ILE A 40 1.26 -1.73 20.24
C ILE A 40 -0.19 -2.22 20.18
N VAL A 41 -0.68 -2.58 18.99
CA VAL A 41 -2.04 -3.09 18.80
C VAL A 41 -2.24 -4.45 19.47
N GLU A 42 -1.30 -5.38 19.32
CA GLU A 42 -1.35 -6.70 19.96
C GLU A 42 -1.40 -6.61 21.49
N LYS A 43 -0.66 -5.66 22.05
CA LYS A 43 -0.58 -5.40 23.50
C LYS A 43 -1.61 -4.38 23.99
N ARG A 44 -2.62 -4.04 23.19
CA ARG A 44 -3.68 -3.07 23.55
C ARG A 44 -4.35 -3.39 24.89
N SER A 45 -4.58 -4.67 25.20
CA SER A 45 -5.18 -5.09 26.47
C SER A 45 -4.29 -4.81 27.69
N VAL A 46 -2.98 -4.65 27.47
CA VAL A 46 -1.98 -4.36 28.51
C VAL A 46 -1.82 -2.85 28.70
N TYR A 47 -1.78 -2.09 27.59
CA TYR A 47 -1.59 -0.63 27.64
C TYR A 47 -2.87 0.15 27.96
N GLY A 48 -4.03 -0.39 27.63
CA GLY A 48 -5.30 0.34 27.67
C GLY A 48 -5.52 1.20 26.42
N GLU A 49 -6.77 1.57 26.15
CA GLU A 49 -7.16 2.18 24.87
C GLU A 49 -6.52 3.55 24.61
N GLU A 50 -6.47 4.40 25.64
CA GLU A 50 -5.95 5.76 25.53
C GLU A 50 -4.44 5.76 25.25
N ALA A 51 -3.66 4.99 26.02
CA ALA A 51 -2.22 4.87 25.82
C ALA A 51 -1.88 4.21 24.47
N THR A 52 -2.67 3.20 24.05
CA THR A 52 -2.50 2.58 22.72
C THR A 52 -2.68 3.61 21.61
N ARG A 53 -3.70 4.48 21.71
CA ARG A 53 -3.95 5.53 20.73
C ARG A 53 -2.81 6.56 20.68
N GLU A 54 -2.31 7.01 21.83
CA GLU A 54 -1.20 7.95 21.88
C GLU A 54 0.08 7.38 21.26
N LEU A 55 0.40 6.12 21.56
CA LEU A 55 1.56 5.43 20.99
C LEU A 55 1.43 5.27 19.46
N LEU A 56 0.25 4.89 18.96
CA LEU A 56 -0.01 4.82 17.52
C LEU A 56 0.09 6.17 16.82
N LYS A 57 -0.37 7.25 17.46
CA LYS A 57 -0.20 8.60 16.95
C LYS A 57 1.28 9.00 16.86
N SER A 58 2.09 8.60 17.84
CA SER A 58 3.54 8.82 17.81
C SER A 58 4.21 8.06 16.64
N CYS A 59 3.79 6.82 16.38
CA CYS A 59 4.23 6.07 15.20
C CYS A 59 3.84 6.79 13.90
N GLU A 60 2.61 7.31 13.80
CA GLU A 60 2.14 8.06 12.62
C GLU A 60 2.97 9.33 12.38
N GLU A 61 3.18 10.14 13.42
CA GLU A 61 3.97 11.37 13.33
C GLU A 61 5.41 11.08 12.88
N THR A 62 6.02 10.02 13.44
CA THR A 62 7.38 9.60 13.09
C THR A 62 7.46 9.13 11.63
N MET A 63 6.53 8.28 11.20
CA MET A 63 6.44 7.80 9.82
C MET A 63 6.26 8.97 8.85
N ARG A 64 5.42 9.96 9.18
CA ARG A 64 5.24 11.17 8.36
C ARG A 64 6.55 11.95 8.19
N LEU A 65 7.33 12.11 9.26
CA LEU A 65 8.62 12.79 9.21
C LEU A 65 9.63 12.04 8.33
N LEU A 66 9.65 10.70 8.40
CA LEU A 66 10.50 9.88 7.53
C LEU A 66 10.09 10.01 6.05
N VAL A 67 8.79 10.01 5.74
CA VAL A 67 8.30 10.23 4.37
C VAL A 67 8.75 11.59 3.84
N GLN A 68 8.65 12.64 4.67
CA GLN A 68 9.11 13.97 4.30
C GLN A 68 10.64 14.00 4.06
N ALA A 69 11.42 13.35 4.93
CA ALA A 69 12.87 13.25 4.78
C ALA A 69 13.25 12.47 3.50
N GLN A 70 12.53 11.38 3.19
CA GLN A 70 12.74 10.61 1.96
C GLN A 70 12.46 11.46 0.72
N ALA A 71 11.36 12.20 0.69
CA ALA A 71 11.01 13.09 -0.43
C ALA A 71 12.07 14.19 -0.62
N GLN A 72 12.51 14.84 0.45
CA GLN A 72 13.57 15.85 0.40
C GLN A 72 14.89 15.26 -0.12
N HIS A 73 15.27 14.08 0.36
CA HIS A 73 16.50 13.42 -0.07
C HIS A 73 16.43 13.00 -1.55
N LYS A 74 15.27 12.49 -1.99
CA LYS A 74 15.02 12.15 -3.41
C LYS A 74 15.12 13.38 -4.31
N ALA A 75 14.53 14.51 -3.91
CA ALA A 75 14.61 15.77 -4.64
C ALA A 75 16.05 16.31 -4.71
N GLN A 76 16.81 16.27 -3.60
CA GLN A 76 18.22 16.65 -3.59
C GLN A 76 19.06 15.76 -4.52
N PHE A 77 18.80 14.45 -4.52
CA PHE A 77 19.51 13.54 -5.40
C PHE A 77 19.19 13.76 -6.87
N GLN A 78 17.92 13.93 -7.22
CA GLN A 78 17.51 14.30 -8.57
C GLN A 78 18.13 15.64 -9.00
N ALA A 79 18.21 16.62 -8.10
CA ALA A 79 18.90 17.88 -8.36
C ALA A 79 20.37 17.65 -8.72
N LEU A 80 21.09 16.79 -7.99
CA LEU A 80 22.47 16.43 -8.31
C LEU A 80 22.63 15.80 -9.70
N GLN A 81 21.64 15.04 -10.19
CA GLN A 81 21.71 14.47 -11.53
C GLN A 81 21.53 15.51 -12.64
N VAL A 82 20.76 16.57 -12.36
CA VAL A 82 20.43 17.60 -13.35
C VAL A 82 21.48 18.72 -13.35
N VAL A 83 22.15 18.98 -12.22
CA VAL A 83 23.19 20.03 -12.11
C VAL A 83 24.26 19.96 -13.22
N PRO A 84 24.88 18.81 -13.56
CA PRO A 84 25.85 18.73 -14.65
C PRO A 84 25.32 19.23 -16.00
N THR A 85 24.02 19.08 -16.26
CA THR A 85 23.38 19.55 -17.51
C THR A 85 23.12 21.05 -17.54
N ARG A 86 23.12 21.71 -16.37
CA ARG A 86 22.94 23.15 -16.21
C ARG A 86 24.27 23.92 -16.19
N LEU A 87 25.40 23.22 -16.16
CA LEU A 87 26.73 23.80 -16.05
C LEU A 87 27.44 23.85 -17.40
N SER A 88 28.35 24.81 -17.51
CA SER A 88 29.27 24.96 -18.64
C SER A 88 30.70 24.67 -18.19
N ASN A 89 31.62 24.39 -19.13
CA ASN A 89 33.03 24.16 -18.80
C ASN A 89 33.72 25.36 -18.13
N SER A 90 33.15 26.56 -18.25
CA SER A 90 33.62 27.81 -17.63
C SER A 90 32.86 28.20 -16.36
N SER A 91 31.98 27.34 -15.85
CA SER A 91 31.18 27.63 -14.66
C SER A 91 32.04 27.79 -13.41
N SER A 92 31.73 28.78 -12.59
CA SER A 92 32.37 29.02 -11.30
C SER A 92 31.73 28.17 -10.20
N PRO A 93 32.38 28.02 -9.02
CA PRO A 93 31.77 27.36 -7.87
C PRO A 93 30.41 27.96 -7.46
N ALA A 94 30.25 29.28 -7.56
CA ALA A 94 28.99 29.95 -7.26
C ALA A 94 27.86 29.57 -8.23
N ASP A 95 28.20 29.27 -9.49
CA ASP A 95 27.22 28.81 -10.48
C ASP A 95 26.74 27.39 -10.17
N VAL A 96 27.61 26.54 -9.60
CA VAL A 96 27.26 25.18 -9.14
C VAL A 96 26.28 25.25 -7.98
N GLU A 97 26.56 26.08 -6.97
CA GLU A 97 25.67 26.27 -5.81
C GLU A 97 24.30 26.80 -6.24
N LYS A 98 24.27 27.79 -7.13
CA LYS A 98 23.02 28.35 -7.66
C LYS A 98 22.23 27.33 -8.47
N ALA A 99 22.90 26.56 -9.33
CA ALA A 99 22.26 25.50 -10.12
C ALA A 99 21.65 24.42 -9.22
N TYR A 100 22.36 24.02 -8.16
CA TYR A 100 21.88 23.03 -7.20
C TYR A 100 20.69 23.54 -6.38
N ALA A 101 20.77 24.77 -5.86
CA ALA A 101 19.69 25.38 -5.09
C ALA A 101 18.40 25.53 -5.93
N SER A 102 18.54 25.99 -7.19
CA SER A 102 17.40 26.10 -8.12
C SER A 102 16.77 24.74 -8.41
N ALA A 103 17.60 23.74 -8.77
CA ALA A 103 17.12 22.40 -9.08
C ALA A 103 16.44 21.74 -7.88
N THR A 104 16.98 21.93 -6.67
CA THR A 104 16.40 21.37 -5.45
C THR A 104 15.05 22.01 -5.12
N ALA A 105 14.93 23.34 -5.24
CA ALA A 105 13.67 24.04 -4.99
C ALA A 105 12.56 23.65 -5.99
N GLU A 106 12.90 23.52 -7.28
CA GLU A 106 11.98 23.05 -8.33
C GLU A 106 11.45 21.64 -8.04
N LEU A 107 12.31 20.74 -7.58
CA LEU A 107 11.96 19.33 -7.35
C LEU A 107 11.23 19.09 -6.02
N ILE A 108 11.60 19.80 -4.95
CA ILE A 108 10.86 19.72 -3.67
C ILE A 108 9.41 20.19 -3.84
N SER A 109 9.17 21.23 -4.66
CA SER A 109 7.81 21.70 -4.97
C SER A 109 6.98 20.69 -5.78
N SER A 110 7.60 19.67 -6.38
CA SER A 110 6.92 18.67 -7.20
C SER A 110 6.62 17.35 -6.46
N GLU A 111 7.30 17.08 -5.34
CA GLU A 111 7.19 15.83 -4.56
C GLU A 111 6.18 15.93 -3.39
N GLU A 112 5.27 16.91 -3.41
CA GLU A 112 4.19 17.07 -2.40
C GLU A 112 3.13 15.96 -2.40
N GLU A 113 3.29 14.89 -3.20
CA GLU A 113 2.44 13.71 -3.15
C GLU A 113 2.81 12.77 -1.98
N GLN A 114 2.64 13.27 -0.75
CA GLN A 114 2.71 12.47 0.49
C GLN A 114 1.69 11.32 0.51
N SER A 115 0.69 11.34 -0.38
CA SER A 115 -0.41 10.39 -0.47
C SER A 115 -0.06 9.04 -1.10
N ASN A 116 1.14 8.86 -1.66
CA ASN A 116 1.51 7.67 -2.42
C ASN A 116 2.55 6.75 -1.77
N ASN A 117 3.06 7.07 -0.57
CA ASN A 117 3.98 6.16 0.13
C ASN A 117 3.22 4.92 0.66
N GLU A 118 3.50 3.75 0.10
CA GLU A 118 2.85 2.48 0.47
C GLU A 118 3.05 2.12 1.94
N LYS A 119 4.23 2.40 2.52
CA LYS A 119 4.50 2.10 3.94
C LYS A 119 3.68 3.00 4.87
N TYR A 120 3.51 4.28 4.51
CA TYR A 120 2.60 5.18 5.21
C TYR A 120 1.14 4.69 5.14
N LYS A 121 0.68 4.23 3.96
CA LYS A 121 -0.66 3.64 3.81
C LYS A 121 -0.86 2.41 4.70
N ARG A 122 0.13 1.51 4.75
CA ARG A 122 0.10 0.33 5.63
C ARG A 122 -0.01 0.72 7.11
N LEU A 123 0.73 1.75 7.55
CA LEU A 123 0.62 2.25 8.92
C LEU A 123 -0.79 2.80 9.21
N ARG A 124 -1.35 3.59 8.29
CA ARG A 124 -2.72 4.10 8.40
C ARG A 124 -3.74 2.96 8.52
N GLU A 125 -3.60 1.90 7.74
CA GLU A 125 -4.46 0.71 7.84
C GLU A 125 -4.36 0.01 9.21
N ILE A 126 -3.18 -0.03 9.84
CA ILE A 126 -3.00 -0.57 11.19
C ILE A 126 -3.75 0.30 12.22
N ILE A 127 -3.60 1.62 12.12
CA ILE A 127 -4.25 2.59 13.01
C ILE A 127 -5.78 2.53 12.86
N ASP A 128 -6.28 2.56 11.63
CA ASP A 128 -7.73 2.54 11.35
C ASP A 128 -8.39 1.25 11.89
N LYS A 129 -7.69 0.10 11.78
CA LYS A 129 -8.10 -1.18 12.39
C LYS A 129 -8.12 -1.11 13.92
N ALA A 130 -7.13 -0.47 14.52
CA ALA A 130 -7.04 -0.32 15.97
C ALA A 130 -8.13 0.61 16.53
N GLU A 131 -8.47 1.68 15.82
CA GLU A 131 -9.48 2.66 16.27
C GLU A 131 -10.92 2.19 16.06
N GLY A 132 -11.14 1.05 15.38
CA GLY A 132 -12.47 0.52 15.12
C GLY A 132 -13.27 1.36 14.11
N CYS A 133 -12.61 2.29 13.41
CA CYS A 133 -13.13 3.03 12.27
C CYS A 133 -13.25 2.10 11.05
N SER A 134 -14.17 1.15 11.16
CA SER A 134 -14.45 0.14 10.15
C SER A 134 -15.35 0.74 9.06
N ASP A 135 -14.78 1.52 8.13
CA ASP A 135 -15.45 1.81 6.84
C ASP A 135 -14.53 2.30 5.69
N ALA A 136 -13.20 2.14 5.79
CA ALA A 136 -12.32 2.34 4.65
C ALA A 136 -12.06 0.99 3.94
N GLY A 137 -12.51 0.90 2.68
CA GLY A 137 -12.55 -0.33 1.88
C GLY A 137 -11.18 -0.97 1.58
N PRO A 138 -11.19 -2.20 1.03
CA PRO A 138 -9.98 -2.99 0.86
C PRO A 138 -9.08 -2.46 -0.27
N SER A 139 -7.88 -2.00 0.07
CA SER A 139 -6.74 -1.84 -0.84
C SER A 139 -6.20 -3.23 -1.21
N GLN A 140 -6.23 -3.58 -2.49
CA GLN A 140 -5.51 -4.73 -3.08
C GLN A 140 -4.00 -4.46 -2.97
N ALA A 141 -3.25 -5.33 -2.26
CA ALA A 141 -2.38 -6.40 -2.77
C ALA A 141 -0.99 -5.91 -3.25
N ASP A 142 0.08 -6.39 -2.62
CA ASP A 142 0.96 -7.36 -3.28
C ASP A 142 1.88 -8.10 -2.30
N ASP A 143 1.99 -9.39 -2.61
CA ASP A 143 2.65 -10.50 -1.96
C ASP A 143 4.10 -10.61 -2.45
N MET A 144 5.06 -10.63 -1.54
CA MET A 144 6.38 -11.24 -1.76
C MET A 144 6.89 -11.84 -0.45
N GLY A 145 6.60 -13.13 -0.25
CA GLY A 145 7.63 -14.10 0.09
C GLY A 145 8.05 -14.26 1.56
N ASP A 146 7.62 -15.40 2.09
CA ASP A 146 8.41 -16.39 2.85
C ASP A 146 8.04 -16.60 4.33
N ASP A 147 7.75 -17.88 4.59
CA ASP A 147 7.45 -18.61 5.82
C ASP A 147 7.09 -17.84 7.11
N GLY A 148 5.79 -17.75 7.36
CA GLY A 148 5.26 -17.42 8.68
C GLY A 148 3.74 -17.52 8.73
N PHE A 149 3.22 -18.60 9.32
CA PHE A 149 1.80 -18.82 9.56
C PHE A 149 1.23 -17.73 10.50
N ALA A 150 0.86 -16.57 9.96
CA ALA A 150 0.16 -15.51 10.69
C ALA A 150 -1.35 -15.65 10.47
N MET A 151 -2.03 -16.30 11.42
CA MET A 151 -3.48 -16.42 11.48
C MET A 151 -4.10 -15.07 11.93
N THR A 152 -4.28 -14.13 11.01
CA THR A 152 -5.24 -13.03 11.18
C THR A 152 -6.27 -13.09 10.04
N GLN A 153 -7.06 -14.17 10.01
CA GLN A 153 -8.22 -14.22 9.13
C GLN A 153 -9.28 -13.25 9.66
N ALA A 154 -9.39 -12.08 9.02
CA ALA A 154 -10.68 -11.42 8.91
C ALA A 154 -11.62 -12.44 8.27
N THR A 155 -12.49 -13.07 9.06
CA THR A 155 -13.42 -14.09 8.58
C THR A 155 -14.35 -13.45 7.57
N ARG A 156 -14.00 -13.55 6.28
CA ARG A 156 -14.87 -13.13 5.19
C ARG A 156 -16.18 -13.89 5.35
N SER A 157 -17.29 -13.16 5.37
CA SER A 157 -18.61 -13.79 5.42
C SER A 157 -18.72 -14.77 4.25
N LEU A 158 -18.88 -16.06 4.54
CA LEU A 158 -19.09 -17.11 3.53
C LEU A 158 -20.53 -17.11 3.01
N LYS A 159 -21.35 -16.10 3.34
CA LYS A 159 -22.72 -15.95 2.86
C LYS A 159 -22.74 -15.09 1.58
N CYS A 160 -23.62 -15.45 0.66
CA CYS A 160 -23.88 -14.64 -0.52
C CYS A 160 -24.73 -13.42 -0.16
N ASP A 161 -24.24 -12.22 -0.44
CA ASP A 161 -24.96 -10.95 -0.17
C ASP A 161 -26.33 -10.82 -0.87
N LEU A 162 -26.56 -11.57 -1.96
CA LEU A 162 -27.81 -11.53 -2.73
C LEU A 162 -28.90 -12.44 -2.18
N LEU A 163 -28.51 -13.62 -1.68
CA LEU A 163 -29.46 -14.65 -1.24
C LEU A 163 -29.47 -14.79 0.29
N VAL A 164 -28.47 -14.25 0.98
CA VAL A 164 -28.26 -14.40 2.43
C VAL A 164 -28.11 -15.88 2.84
N VAL A 165 -27.63 -16.72 1.93
CA VAL A 165 -27.39 -18.17 2.12
C VAL A 165 -25.89 -18.44 2.14
N GLU A 166 -25.43 -19.43 2.92
CA GLU A 166 -24.04 -19.91 2.91
C GLU A 166 -23.65 -20.41 1.51
N MET A 167 -22.49 -19.98 1.03
CA MET A 167 -21.92 -20.42 -0.23
C MET A 167 -21.28 -21.79 -0.07
N THR A 168 -21.39 -22.61 -1.10
CA THR A 168 -20.85 -23.97 -1.14
C THR A 168 -19.65 -24.03 -2.08
N PRO A 169 -18.70 -24.97 -1.92
CA PRO A 169 -17.54 -25.03 -2.80
C PRO A 169 -17.88 -25.44 -4.24
N THR A 170 -19.07 -26.00 -4.47
CA THR A 170 -19.56 -26.45 -5.78
C THR A 170 -21.08 -26.23 -5.89
N GLY A 171 -21.65 -26.42 -7.09
CA GLY A 171 -23.11 -26.37 -7.31
C GLY A 171 -23.69 -24.97 -7.55
N GLU A 172 -24.97 -24.81 -7.25
CA GLU A 172 -25.72 -23.55 -7.49
C GLU A 172 -25.27 -22.40 -6.57
N HIS A 173 -24.78 -22.71 -5.37
CA HIS A 173 -24.32 -21.71 -4.40
C HIS A 173 -22.80 -21.48 -4.44
N ARG A 174 -22.13 -21.92 -5.52
CA ARG A 174 -20.69 -21.71 -5.68
C ARG A 174 -20.32 -20.23 -5.80
N PRO A 175 -19.21 -19.79 -5.19
CA PRO A 175 -18.82 -18.39 -5.20
C PRO A 175 -18.24 -18.00 -6.57
N MET A 176 -18.71 -16.86 -7.07
CA MET A 176 -18.35 -16.27 -8.35
C MET A 176 -17.86 -14.85 -8.10
N LYS A 177 -16.68 -14.50 -8.62
CA LYS A 177 -16.01 -13.20 -8.45
C LYS A 177 -16.15 -12.38 -9.73
N GLY A 178 -16.65 -11.16 -9.60
CA GLY A 178 -16.73 -10.22 -10.70
C GLY A 178 -15.43 -9.42 -10.88
N PRO A 179 -15.31 -8.65 -11.97
CA PRO A 179 -14.13 -7.81 -12.23
C PRO A 179 -13.91 -6.72 -11.16
N CYS A 180 -14.97 -6.34 -10.44
CA CYS A 180 -14.91 -5.42 -9.29
C CYS A 180 -14.48 -6.09 -7.97
N GLY A 181 -14.09 -7.36 -7.98
CA GLY A 181 -13.62 -8.09 -6.79
C GLY A 181 -14.73 -8.61 -5.85
N HIS A 182 -15.99 -8.20 -6.07
CA HIS A 182 -17.14 -8.67 -5.29
C HIS A 182 -17.49 -10.13 -5.62
N VAL A 183 -17.88 -10.88 -4.58
CA VAL A 183 -18.19 -12.31 -4.66
C VAL A 183 -19.66 -12.55 -4.33
N PHE A 184 -20.32 -13.34 -5.17
CA PHE A 184 -21.71 -13.74 -5.01
C PHE A 184 -21.87 -15.21 -5.34
N SER A 185 -22.99 -15.82 -4.96
CA SER A 185 -23.33 -17.16 -5.41
C SER A 185 -23.73 -17.15 -6.90
N TYR A 186 -23.40 -18.22 -7.61
CA TYR A 186 -23.82 -18.44 -8.99
C TYR A 186 -25.34 -18.28 -9.17
N LYS A 187 -26.14 -18.88 -8.29
CA LYS A 187 -27.62 -18.76 -8.28
C LYS A 187 -28.09 -17.33 -8.07
N GLY A 188 -27.45 -16.59 -7.16
CA GLY A 188 -27.75 -15.18 -6.93
C GLY A 188 -27.53 -14.35 -8.18
N LEU A 189 -26.36 -14.52 -8.81
CA LEU A 189 -26.03 -13.80 -10.05
C LEU A 189 -26.95 -14.19 -11.21
N GLN A 190 -27.27 -15.47 -11.36
CA GLN A 190 -28.14 -15.95 -12.43
C GLN A 190 -29.55 -15.36 -12.29
N GLY A 191 -30.07 -15.29 -11.05
CA GLY A 191 -31.36 -14.70 -10.74
C GLY A 191 -31.40 -13.18 -10.90
N THR A 192 -30.32 -12.48 -10.57
CA THR A 192 -30.25 -11.02 -10.61
C THR A 192 -29.92 -10.48 -12.00
N LEU A 193 -28.89 -11.00 -12.65
CA LEU A 193 -28.39 -10.46 -13.91
C LEU A 193 -29.21 -10.95 -15.12
N LYS A 194 -29.72 -12.19 -15.11
CA LYS A 194 -30.55 -12.77 -16.21
C LYS A 194 -30.05 -12.44 -17.63
N ASN A 195 -28.73 -12.51 -17.85
CA ASN A 195 -28.04 -12.15 -19.11
C ASN A 195 -28.11 -10.67 -19.52
N LYS A 196 -28.44 -9.77 -18.60
CA LYS A 196 -28.40 -8.32 -18.81
C LYS A 196 -27.11 -7.73 -18.24
N THR A 197 -26.66 -6.65 -18.86
CA THR A 197 -25.64 -5.77 -18.28
C THR A 197 -26.31 -4.80 -17.33
N MET A 198 -25.87 -4.78 -16.07
CA MET A 198 -26.38 -3.84 -15.06
C MET A 198 -25.26 -3.47 -14.08
N LYS A 199 -25.53 -2.53 -13.17
CA LYS A 199 -24.59 -2.22 -12.09
C LYS A 199 -24.38 -3.46 -11.21
N CYS A 200 -23.17 -3.62 -10.71
CA CYS A 200 -22.81 -4.66 -9.76
C CYS A 200 -23.84 -4.68 -8.61
N PRO A 201 -24.37 -5.86 -8.24
CA PRO A 201 -25.39 -5.92 -7.20
C PRO A 201 -24.91 -5.56 -5.78
N LYS A 202 -23.60 -5.35 -5.58
CA LYS A 202 -23.07 -4.85 -4.31
C LYS A 202 -23.51 -3.40 -4.13
N MET A 203 -24.18 -3.12 -3.00
CA MET A 203 -24.53 -1.75 -2.61
C MET A 203 -23.30 -0.82 -2.67
N GLY A 204 -23.44 0.31 -3.37
CA GLY A 204 -22.36 1.28 -3.56
C GLY A 204 -21.40 0.99 -4.72
N CYS A 205 -21.44 -0.20 -5.33
CA CYS A 205 -20.61 -0.51 -6.50
C CYS A 205 -21.29 -0.03 -7.79
N ASN A 206 -20.69 0.95 -8.47
CA ASN A 206 -21.22 1.51 -9.73
C ASN A 206 -20.67 0.83 -10.99
N GLN A 207 -19.85 -0.22 -10.86
CA GLN A 207 -19.27 -0.94 -11.99
C GLN A 207 -20.37 -1.63 -12.81
N GLN A 208 -20.38 -1.45 -14.13
CA GLN A 208 -21.25 -2.23 -15.01
C GLN A 208 -20.69 -3.64 -15.19
N VAL A 209 -21.54 -4.64 -15.01
CA VAL A 209 -21.20 -6.06 -15.12
C VAL A 209 -22.33 -6.82 -15.81
N CYS A 210 -21.97 -7.89 -16.51
CA CYS A 210 -22.89 -8.89 -17.02
C CYS A 210 -22.51 -10.27 -16.45
N PHE A 211 -23.40 -11.26 -16.59
CA PHE A 211 -23.22 -12.57 -15.97
C PHE A 211 -21.95 -13.29 -16.42
N THR A 212 -21.55 -13.11 -17.68
CA THR A 212 -20.34 -13.72 -18.25
C THR A 212 -19.04 -13.11 -17.73
N ASP A 213 -19.09 -11.96 -17.07
CA ASP A 213 -17.90 -11.31 -16.50
C ASP A 213 -17.48 -11.95 -15.16
N PHE A 214 -18.33 -12.81 -14.60
CA PHE A 214 -18.06 -13.47 -13.33
C PHE A 214 -17.36 -14.81 -13.55
N VAL A 215 -16.24 -15.00 -12.86
CA VAL A 215 -15.45 -16.24 -12.86
C VAL A 215 -15.52 -16.92 -11.50
N GLU A 216 -15.24 -18.21 -11.42
CA GLU A 216 -15.24 -18.90 -10.13
C GLU A 216 -14.17 -18.33 -9.17
N ALA A 217 -14.59 -18.02 -7.95
CA ALA A 217 -13.74 -17.46 -6.91
C ALA A 217 -12.90 -18.58 -6.24
N LYS A 218 -11.84 -19.04 -6.91
CA LYS A 218 -11.01 -20.17 -6.45
C LYS A 218 -10.41 -19.96 -5.06
N ASP A 219 -10.09 -18.71 -4.73
CA ASP A 219 -9.67 -18.25 -3.39
C ASP A 219 -10.74 -18.57 -2.34
N VAL A 220 -11.97 -18.11 -2.56
CA VAL A 220 -13.10 -18.31 -1.63
C VAL A 220 -13.53 -19.78 -1.56
N ILE A 221 -13.43 -20.53 -2.66
CA ILE A 221 -13.71 -21.99 -2.66
C ILE A 221 -12.74 -22.72 -1.72
N LYS A 222 -11.45 -22.34 -1.70
CA LYS A 222 -10.47 -22.94 -0.78
C LYS A 222 -10.80 -22.62 0.67
N GLU A 223 -11.18 -21.37 0.97
CA GLU A 223 -11.60 -20.94 2.31
C GLU A 223 -12.83 -21.72 2.79
N ILE A 224 -13.86 -21.87 1.96
CA ILE A 224 -15.07 -22.65 2.31
C ILE A 224 -14.70 -24.11 2.60
N LYS A 225 -13.84 -24.73 1.77
CA LYS A 225 -13.40 -26.13 1.99
C LYS A 225 -12.63 -26.27 3.31
N GLN A 226 -11.79 -25.29 3.65
CA GLN A 226 -11.05 -25.30 4.91
C GLN A 226 -11.98 -25.14 6.11
N ALA A 227 -12.94 -24.21 6.03
CA ALA A 227 -13.94 -24.00 7.08
C ALA A 227 -14.82 -25.25 7.30
N LEU A 228 -15.21 -25.95 6.22
CA LEU A 228 -15.98 -27.20 6.33
C LEU A 228 -15.18 -28.32 7.02
N ARG A 229 -13.90 -28.48 6.70
CA ARG A 229 -13.02 -29.47 7.36
C ARG A 229 -12.89 -29.24 8.86
N LEU A 230 -12.82 -27.97 9.28
CA LEU A 230 -12.73 -27.59 10.70
C LEU A 230 -14.06 -27.78 11.46
N ARG A 231 -15.20 -27.88 10.76
CA ARG A 231 -16.52 -28.15 11.36
C ARG A 231 -16.79 -29.65 11.54
N GLU A 232 -16.05 -30.52 10.85
CA GLU A 232 -16.18 -31.98 10.91
C GLU A 232 -15.28 -32.63 11.98
N THR A 233 -14.38 -31.86 12.60
CA THR A 233 -13.52 -32.24 13.74
C THR A 233 -14.08 -31.74 15.05
#